data_AF-A0AAD9K4E2-F1
#
_entry.id   AF-A0AAD9K4E2-F1
#
_cell.length_a   1.000
_cell.length_b   1.000
_cell.length_c   1.000
_cell.angle_alpha   90.00
_cell.angle_beta   90.00
_cell.angle_gamma   90.00
#
_symmetry.space_group_name_H-M   'P 1'
#
loop_
_entity.id
_entity.type
_entity.pdbx_description
1 polymer ?
#
loop_
_entity_poly.entity_id
_entity_poly.type
_entity_poly.pdbx_seq_one_letter_code
_entity_poly.pdbx_strand_id
1 'polypeptide(L)'
;SVYITSTLYSVYITSTVYSVYITSTLYSVYITSTVYSVYITSTLYSVYITPTVYSVYITSTVYSVYITSTVYSVYITSTVYSVYITSTVYSVYITLTVYSVYIISTVYSVYIPSTVYSVYIPSTVYSVYITSTVYSVYITSAVYFFF
;
A
#
# COMPACT_ATOMS: atom_id res chain seq x y z
N SER A 1 8.43 20.26 1.13
CA SER A 1 7.08 19.66 1.03
C SER A 1 6.58 19.89 -0.39
N VAL A 2 5.78 18.98 -0.94
CA VAL A 2 5.20 19.06 -2.29
C VAL A 2 3.68 19.02 -2.15
N TYR A 3 2.98 19.97 -2.79
CA TYR A 3 1.51 20.05 -2.80
C TYR A 3 1.00 20.01 -4.24
N ILE A 4 0.08 19.10 -4.51
CA ILE A 4 -0.54 18.90 -5.82
C ILE A 4 -2.05 19.00 -5.68
N THR A 5 -2.61 20.07 -6.22
CA THR A 5 -4.05 20.42 -6.13
C THR A 5 -4.75 20.44 -7.49
N SER A 6 -4.05 20.10 -8.57
CA SER A 6 -4.56 20.08 -9.95
C SER A 6 -4.51 18.68 -10.54
N THR A 7 -5.42 18.37 -11.47
CA THR A 7 -5.38 17.11 -12.22
C THR A 7 -4.09 17.01 -13.02
N LEU A 8 -3.29 15.98 -12.75
CA LEU A 8 -2.03 15.73 -13.44
C LEU A 8 -2.03 14.33 -14.04
N TYR A 9 -1.36 14.20 -15.18
CA TYR A 9 -1.14 12.89 -15.78
C TYR A 9 -0.05 12.12 -15.02
N SER A 10 1.08 12.76 -14.74
CA SER A 10 2.18 12.12 -14.03
C SER A 10 2.92 13.08 -13.09
N VAL A 11 3.41 12.53 -11.98
CA VAL A 11 4.29 13.21 -11.04
C VAL A 11 5.48 12.32 -10.75
N TYR A 12 6.67 12.92 -10.81
CA TYR A 12 7.95 12.27 -10.48
C TYR A 12 8.61 13.00 -9.32
N ILE A 13 8.95 12.27 -8.27
CA ILE A 13 9.66 12.77 -7.09
C ILE A 13 10.98 12.00 -6.98
N THR A 14 12.09 12.70 -7.22
CA THR A 14 13.43 12.09 -7.31
C THR A 14 14.40 12.58 -6.24
N SER A 15 13.93 13.40 -5.29
CA SER A 15 14.74 13.99 -4.21
C SER A 15 14.14 13.69 -2.83
N THR A 16 14.92 13.83 -1.76
CA THR A 16 14.41 13.64 -0.40
C THR A 16 13.30 14.64 -0.10
N VAL A 17 12.10 14.15 0.22
CA VAL A 17 10.94 14.99 0.53
C VAL A 17 10.38 14.63 1.91
N TYR A 18 10.16 15.64 2.74
CA TYR A 18 9.53 15.46 4.05
C TYR A 18 8.03 15.12 3.94
N SER A 19 7.30 15.82 3.08
CA SER A 19 5.86 15.60 2.93
C SER A 19 5.39 15.85 1.51
N VAL A 20 4.52 14.96 1.03
CA VAL A 20 3.82 15.05 -0.27
C VAL A 20 2.32 15.02 0.01
N TYR A 21 1.59 16.00 -0.49
CA TYR A 21 0.13 16.11 -0.37
C TYR A 21 -0.49 16.15 -1.76
N ILE A 22 -1.37 15.20 -2.05
CA ILE A 22 -2.08 15.07 -3.33
C ILE A 22 -3.59 15.07 -3.05
N THR A 23 -4.28 16.11 -3.51
CA THR A 23 -5.72 16.30 -3.28
C THR A 23 -6.52 16.37 -4.59
N SER A 24 -6.02 15.76 -5.67
CA SER A 24 -6.58 15.84 -7.03
C SER A 24 -6.30 14.59 -7.85
N THR A 25 -7.06 14.35 -8.92
CA THR A 25 -6.91 13.14 -9.73
C THR A 25 -5.52 13.04 -10.36
N LEU A 26 -4.88 11.90 -10.18
CA LEU A 26 -3.56 11.61 -10.73
C LEU A 26 -3.55 10.22 -11.38
N TYR A 27 -3.04 10.14 -12.61
CA TYR A 27 -2.92 8.84 -13.28
C TYR A 27 -1.72 8.06 -12.75
N SER A 28 -0.56 8.69 -12.65
CA SER A 28 0.66 8.02 -12.19
C SER A 28 1.49 8.87 -11.23
N VAL A 29 1.87 8.29 -10.10
CA VAL A 29 2.85 8.88 -9.18
C VAL A 29 4.06 7.96 -9.09
N TYR A 30 5.24 8.51 -9.36
CA TYR A 30 6.52 7.83 -9.24
C TYR A 30 7.36 8.53 -8.18
N ILE A 31 7.67 7.82 -7.11
CA ILE A 31 8.61 8.26 -6.08
C ILE A 31 9.84 7.38 -6.21
N THR A 32 11.02 7.99 -6.33
CA THR A 32 12.33 7.32 -6.46
C THR A 32 13.35 7.79 -5.43
N SER A 33 12.89 8.21 -4.25
CA SER A 33 13.70 8.84 -3.19
C SER A 33 13.11 8.62 -1.80
N THR A 34 13.86 9.02 -0.75
CA THR A 34 13.36 8.95 0.63
C THR A 34 12.20 9.93 0.85
N VAL A 35 11.05 9.40 1.27
CA VAL A 35 9.87 10.21 1.64
C VAL A 35 9.40 9.87 3.05
N TYR A 36 9.24 10.90 3.89
CA TYR A 36 8.78 10.69 5.26
C TYR A 36 7.25 10.52 5.35
N SER A 37 6.49 11.30 4.59
CA SER A 37 5.04 11.19 4.59
C SER A 37 4.42 11.48 3.23
N VAL A 38 3.53 10.61 2.79
CA VAL A 38 2.69 10.79 1.60
C VAL A 38 1.23 10.78 2.02
N TYR A 39 0.49 11.84 1.69
CA TYR A 39 -0.94 11.98 1.94
C TYR A 39 -1.67 12.12 0.60
N ILE A 40 -2.58 11.19 0.34
CA ILE A 40 -3.38 11.15 -0.88
C ILE A 40 -4.86 11.13 -0.51
N THR A 41 -5.60 12.13 -0.98
CA THR A 41 -7.04 12.31 -0.74
C THR A 41 -7.82 12.43 -2.06
N SER A 42 -7.54 11.59 -3.05
CA SER A 42 -8.09 11.70 -4.42
C SER A 42 -7.88 10.43 -5.27
N THR A 43 -8.58 10.28 -6.38
CA THR A 43 -8.44 9.10 -7.25
C THR A 43 -7.03 8.95 -7.82
N LEU A 44 -6.41 7.79 -7.58
CA LEU A 44 -5.14 7.38 -8.17
C LEU A 44 -5.30 6.09 -8.98
N TYR A 45 -4.77 6.10 -10.21
CA TYR A 45 -4.70 4.88 -11.00
C TYR A 45 -3.49 4.04 -10.61
N SER A 46 -2.30 4.66 -10.58
CA SER A 46 -1.05 3.95 -10.34
C SER A 46 -0.13 4.70 -9.39
N VAL A 47 0.36 4.00 -8.37
CA VAL A 47 1.39 4.50 -7.45
C VAL A 47 2.58 3.56 -7.48
N TYR A 48 3.74 4.11 -7.78
CA TYR A 48 5.03 3.44 -7.73
C TYR A 48 5.91 4.13 -6.71
N ILE A 49 6.26 3.40 -5.65
CA ILE A 49 7.09 3.91 -4.56
C ILE A 49 8.39 3.11 -4.49
N THR A 50 9.49 3.84 -4.67
CA THR A 50 10.87 3.37 -4.58
C THR A 50 11.70 4.51 -3.94
N PRO A 51 12.70 4.32 -3.06
CA PRO A 51 12.92 3.29 -2.05
C PRO A 51 12.23 3.68 -0.71
N THR A 52 12.96 4.02 0.36
CA THR A 52 12.41 4.08 1.75
C THR A 52 11.27 5.08 1.94
N VAL A 53 10.13 4.57 2.44
CA VAL A 53 9.00 5.40 2.90
C VAL A 53 8.62 5.07 4.33
N TYR A 54 8.45 6.10 5.14
CA TYR A 54 8.05 5.95 6.54
C TYR A 54 6.54 5.78 6.66
N SER A 55 5.76 6.69 6.08
CA SER A 55 4.30 6.65 6.18
C SER A 55 3.61 6.99 4.87
N VAL A 56 2.66 6.16 4.48
CA VAL A 56 1.74 6.40 3.36
C VAL A 56 0.31 6.38 3.89
N TYR A 57 -0.43 7.45 3.65
CA TYR A 57 -1.84 7.59 3.98
C TYR A 57 -2.65 7.81 2.70
N ILE A 58 -3.54 6.87 2.41
CA ILE A 58 -4.41 6.90 1.24
C ILE A 58 -5.87 6.87 1.70
N THR A 59 -6.62 7.88 1.27
CA THR A 59 -8.04 8.10 1.61
C THR A 59 -8.87 8.24 0.32
N SER A 60 -8.81 7.23 -0.57
CA SER A 60 -9.37 7.34 -1.93
C SER A 60 -9.34 6.06 -2.77
N THR A 61 -10.08 6.00 -3.87
CA THR A 61 -10.04 4.85 -4.80
C THR A 61 -8.64 4.68 -5.42
N VAL A 62 -8.04 3.50 -5.25
CA VAL A 62 -6.75 3.16 -5.88
C VAL A 62 -6.87 1.86 -6.68
N TYR A 63 -6.43 1.91 -7.93
CA TYR A 63 -6.41 0.73 -8.79
C TYR A 63 -5.19 -0.14 -8.52
N SER A 64 -4.01 0.46 -8.52
CA SER A 64 -2.77 -0.29 -8.36
C SER A 64 -1.73 0.44 -7.51
N VAL A 65 -1.21 -0.29 -6.52
CA VAL A 65 -0.08 0.15 -5.68
C VAL A 65 1.06 -0.84 -5.84
N TYR A 66 2.22 -0.33 -6.24
CA TYR A 66 3.47 -1.07 -6.34
C TYR A 66 4.49 -0.45 -5.37
N ILE A 67 4.90 -1.25 -4.40
CA ILE A 67 5.90 -0.86 -3.40
C ILE A 67 7.12 -1.74 -3.59
N THR A 68 8.25 -1.12 -3.86
CA THR A 68 9.54 -1.82 -4.00
C THR A 68 10.58 -1.11 -3.14
N SER A 69 10.66 -1.47 -1.85
CA SER A 69 11.73 -1.22 -0.85
C SER A 69 11.14 -1.19 0.58
N THR A 70 11.91 -0.80 1.59
CA THR A 70 11.47 -0.76 2.98
C THR A 70 10.33 0.23 3.20
N VAL A 71 9.23 -0.27 3.75
CA VAL A 71 8.11 0.58 4.20
C VAL A 71 7.77 0.28 5.65
N TYR A 72 7.68 1.32 6.47
CA TYR A 72 7.34 1.17 7.89
C TYR A 72 5.84 1.06 8.10
N SER A 73 5.05 1.92 7.46
CA SER A 73 3.60 1.93 7.65
C SER A 73 2.85 2.33 6.39
N VAL A 74 1.87 1.52 6.03
CA VAL A 74 0.89 1.82 4.98
C VAL A 74 -0.50 1.78 5.59
N TYR A 75 -1.23 2.88 5.42
CA TYR A 75 -2.60 3.02 5.88
C TYR A 75 -3.52 3.33 4.69
N ILE A 76 -4.45 2.43 4.41
CA ILE A 76 -5.41 2.57 3.30
C ILE A 76 -6.83 2.51 3.84
N THR A 77 -7.63 3.53 3.50
CA THR A 77 -8.99 3.70 4.02
C THR A 77 -10.07 3.69 2.95
N SER A 78 -9.89 2.86 1.93
CA SER A 78 -10.67 2.93 0.69
C SER A 78 -10.56 1.64 -0.12
N THR A 79 -11.32 1.56 -1.22
CA THR A 79 -11.30 0.41 -2.13
C THR A 79 -9.95 0.31 -2.84
N VAL A 80 -9.32 -0.86 -2.77
CA VAL A 80 -8.09 -1.17 -3.50
C VAL A 80 -8.28 -2.40 -4.37
N TYR A 81 -7.98 -2.28 -5.65
CA TYR A 81 -8.08 -3.43 -6.57
C TYR A 81 -6.85 -4.33 -6.45
N SER A 82 -5.66 -3.75 -6.49
CA SER A 82 -4.42 -4.51 -6.46
C SER A 82 -3.34 -3.86 -5.61
N VAL A 83 -2.77 -4.65 -4.70
CA VAL A 83 -1.57 -4.28 -3.95
C VAL A 83 -0.49 -5.31 -4.24
N TYR A 84 0.67 -4.82 -4.68
CA TYR A 84 1.85 -5.63 -4.93
C TYR A 84 3.03 -5.14 -4.09
N ILE A 85 3.53 -6.02 -3.22
CA ILE A 85 4.62 -5.74 -2.28
C ILE A 85 5.75 -6.72 -2.55
N THR A 86 6.94 -6.20 -2.87
CA THR A 86 8.14 -7.01 -3.13
C THR A 86 9.28 -6.75 -2.15
N SER A 87 8.97 -6.21 -0.99
CA SER A 87 9.96 -5.72 -0.03
C SER A 87 9.50 -5.78 1.44
N THR A 88 10.42 -5.58 2.39
CA THR A 88 10.09 -5.64 3.82
C THR A 88 9.07 -4.57 4.18
N VAL A 89 7.92 -4.99 4.73
CA VAL A 89 6.90 -4.08 5.27
C VAL A 89 6.62 -4.42 6.73
N TYR A 90 6.70 -3.41 7.60
CA TYR A 90 6.47 -3.62 9.02
C TYR A 90 4.97 -3.71 9.33
N SER A 91 4.20 -2.73 8.88
CA SER A 91 2.77 -2.68 9.19
C SER A 91 1.95 -2.26 7.97
N VAL A 92 0.94 -3.07 7.65
CA VAL A 92 -0.08 -2.76 6.66
C VAL A 92 -1.44 -2.77 7.36
N TYR A 93 -2.16 -1.66 7.25
CA TYR A 93 -3.50 -1.52 7.78
C TYR A 93 -4.44 -1.10 6.65
N ILE A 94 -5.44 -1.95 6.39
CA ILE A 94 -6.40 -1.72 5.30
C ILE A 94 -7.81 -1.84 5.85
N THR A 95 -8.57 -0.75 5.89
CA THR A 95 -9.90 -0.75 6.53
C THR A 95 -11.07 -1.14 5.64
N LEU A 96 -10.86 -1.29 4.32
CA LEU A 96 -11.94 -1.52 3.35
C LEU A 96 -11.57 -2.59 2.31
N THR A 97 -12.52 -2.87 1.40
CA THR A 97 -12.46 -3.99 0.47
C THR A 97 -11.18 -4.03 -0.37
N VAL A 98 -10.50 -5.16 -0.34
CA VAL A 98 -9.33 -5.45 -1.20
C VAL A 98 -9.62 -6.65 -2.09
N TYR A 99 -9.43 -6.48 -3.39
CA TYR A 99 -9.63 -7.58 -4.34
C TYR A 99 -8.44 -8.52 -4.36
N SER A 100 -7.23 -8.00 -4.51
CA SER A 100 -6.03 -8.82 -4.59
C SER A 100 -4.85 -8.21 -3.84
N VAL A 101 -4.27 -9.01 -2.95
CA VAL A 101 -3.01 -8.72 -2.28
C VAL A 101 -1.99 -9.77 -2.68
N TYR A 102 -0.85 -9.31 -3.18
CA TYR A 102 0.28 -10.15 -3.53
C TYR A 102 1.53 -9.63 -2.81
N ILE A 103 2.06 -10.44 -1.91
CA ILE A 103 3.22 -10.12 -1.07
C ILE A 103 4.28 -11.15 -1.38
N ILE A 104 5.49 -10.77 -1.83
CA ILE A 104 6.61 -11.72 -2.10
C ILE A 104 7.75 -11.56 -1.07
N SER A 105 7.52 -10.80 -0.03
CA SER A 105 8.54 -10.39 0.94
C SER A 105 8.10 -10.60 2.38
N THR A 106 8.97 -10.23 3.32
CA THR A 106 8.67 -10.29 4.75
C THR A 106 7.67 -9.20 5.13
N VAL A 107 6.54 -9.60 5.72
CA VAL A 107 5.58 -8.67 6.32
C VAL A 107 5.39 -9.01 7.79
N TYR A 108 5.57 -8.02 8.67
CA TYR A 108 5.47 -8.28 10.11
C TYR A 108 4.02 -8.31 10.59
N SER A 109 3.23 -7.32 10.20
CA SER A 109 1.84 -7.22 10.63
C SER A 109 0.93 -6.77 9.49
N VAL A 110 -0.13 -7.54 9.26
CA VAL A 110 -1.23 -7.18 8.37
C VAL A 110 -2.52 -7.18 9.17
N TYR A 111 -3.22 -6.06 9.17
CA TYR A 111 -4.53 -5.93 9.81
C TYR A 111 -5.57 -5.55 8.77
N ILE A 112 -6.62 -6.38 8.65
CA ILE A 112 -7.71 -6.17 7.70
C ILE A 112 -9.05 -6.42 8.41
N PRO A 113 -9.80 -5.37 8.78
CA PRO A 113 -11.11 -5.53 9.41
C PRO A 113 -12.25 -5.69 8.40
N SER A 114 -11.95 -5.89 7.11
CA SER A 114 -12.91 -5.81 5.99
C SER A 114 -12.63 -6.83 4.88
N THR A 115 -13.54 -6.98 3.92
CA THR A 115 -13.52 -8.09 2.95
C THR A 115 -12.25 -8.15 2.10
N VAL A 116 -11.66 -9.35 1.99
CA VAL A 116 -10.54 -9.65 1.08
C VAL A 116 -10.92 -10.79 0.15
N TYR A 117 -10.79 -10.58 -1.16
CA TYR A 117 -11.12 -11.62 -2.13
C TYR A 117 -9.99 -12.62 -2.35
N SER A 118 -8.76 -12.13 -2.49
CA SER A 118 -7.60 -12.99 -2.74
C SER A 118 -6.35 -12.47 -2.06
N VAL A 119 -5.67 -13.38 -1.36
CA VAL A 119 -4.34 -13.14 -0.77
C VAL A 119 -3.39 -14.22 -1.26
N TYR A 120 -2.27 -13.80 -1.82
CA TYR A 120 -1.17 -14.68 -2.20
C TYR A 120 0.11 -14.25 -1.50
N ILE A 121 0.71 -15.18 -0.77
CA ILE A 121 1.90 -14.98 0.04
C ILE A 121 2.83 -16.19 -0.17
N PRO A 122 3.91 -16.09 -0.97
CA PRO A 122 4.94 -17.10 -1.07
C PRO A 122 6.07 -16.92 -0.04
N SER A 123 5.99 -15.90 0.82
CA SER A 123 7.05 -15.39 1.71
C SER A 123 6.58 -15.24 3.17
N THR A 124 7.48 -15.01 4.12
CA THR A 124 7.11 -15.03 5.55
C THR A 124 6.19 -13.88 5.95
N VAL A 125 5.08 -14.19 6.63
CA VAL A 125 4.23 -13.18 7.29
C VAL A 125 4.09 -13.51 8.77
N TYR A 126 4.52 -12.60 9.63
CA TYR A 126 4.59 -12.88 11.07
C TYR A 126 3.26 -12.80 11.78
N SER A 127 2.37 -11.91 11.36
CA SER A 127 1.03 -11.82 11.94
C SER A 127 0.03 -11.29 10.91
N VAL A 128 -1.07 -12.02 10.79
CA VAL A 128 -2.22 -11.63 9.99
C VAL A 128 -3.43 -11.63 10.90
N TYR A 129 -4.05 -10.47 11.04
CA TYR A 129 -5.29 -10.30 11.79
C TYR A 129 -6.41 -9.89 10.84
N ILE A 130 -7.40 -10.78 10.70
CA ILE A 130 -8.53 -10.57 9.80
C ILE A 130 -9.83 -10.77 10.55
N THR A 131 -10.63 -9.71 10.71
CA THR A 131 -11.93 -9.77 11.40
C THR A 131 -13.11 -9.90 10.45
N SER A 132 -12.87 -10.30 9.21
CA SER A 132 -13.81 -10.18 8.08
C SER A 132 -13.76 -11.39 7.15
N THR A 133 -14.61 -11.38 6.11
CA THR A 133 -14.69 -12.44 5.11
C THR A 133 -13.46 -12.48 4.21
N VAL A 134 -12.78 -13.64 4.16
CA VAL A 134 -11.73 -13.94 3.18
C VAL A 134 -12.21 -15.02 2.23
N TYR A 135 -12.21 -14.76 0.92
CA TYR A 135 -12.70 -15.73 -0.06
C TYR A 135 -11.63 -16.75 -0.47
N SER A 136 -10.38 -16.33 -0.60
CA SER A 136 -9.29 -17.22 -0.98
C SER A 136 -7.95 -16.77 -0.40
N VAL A 137 -7.19 -17.74 0.11
CA VAL A 137 -5.83 -17.55 0.63
C VAL A 137 -4.94 -18.63 0.07
N TYR A 138 -3.82 -18.23 -0.49
CA TYR A 138 -2.75 -19.14 -0.91
C TYR A 138 -1.44 -18.74 -0.25
N ILE A 139 -0.91 -19.67 0.56
CA ILE A 139 0.31 -19.48 1.36
C ILE A 139 1.25 -20.65 1.12
N THR A 140 2.51 -20.37 0.79
CA THR A 140 3.55 -21.39 0.64
C THR A 140 4.66 -21.29 1.70
N SER A 141 4.45 -20.46 2.72
CA SER A 141 5.44 -20.04 3.73
C SER A 141 4.82 -20.01 5.13
N ALA A 142 5.63 -19.75 6.15
CA ALA A 142 5.14 -19.64 7.52
C ALA A 142 4.27 -18.38 7.69
N VAL A 143 3.01 -18.57 8.10
CA VAL A 143 2.07 -17.50 8.44
C VAL A 143 1.41 -17.80 9.78
N TYR A 144 1.47 -16.84 10.71
CA TYR A 144 0.70 -16.92 11.94
C TYR A 144 -0.61 -16.13 11.78
N PHE A 145 -1.71 -16.88 11.71
CA PHE A 145 -3.05 -16.31 11.64
C PHE A 145 -3.63 -16.09 13.02
N PHE A 146 -4.23 -14.93 13.17
CA PHE A 146 -5.13 -14.60 14.26
C PHE A 146 -6.47 -14.21 13.62
N PHE A 147 -7.52 -14.98 13.94
CA PHE A 147 -8.90 -14.65 13.61
C PHE A 147 -9.54 -13.91 14.80
#